data_AF-A0A917MWS3-F1
#
_entry.id   AF-A0A917MWS3-F1
#
_cell.length_a   1.000
_cell.length_b   1.000
_cell.length_c   1.000
_cell.angle_alpha   90.00
_cell.angle_beta   90.00
_cell.angle_gamma   90.00
#
_symmetry.space_group_name_H-M   'P 1'
#
loop_
_entity.id
_entity.type
_entity.pdbx_description
1 polymer ?
#
loop_
_entity_poly.entity_id
_entity_poly.type
_entity_poly.pdbx_seq_one_letter_code
_entity_poly.pdbx_strand_id
1 'polypeptide(L)'
;MAEDITETDDPSVLGEEAHIVAREEKGPRGKSTLTPEARDKYNNLMLLCQKHHKIIDDHEELYSVDKLHEIKNEHTEWVRTCLNPSDIVKQKDDETYATYVEEFVNLAGIEEWDIWSSYVLSGGQPNIFKDRFEELQRLNGYLLSRIWPNRYPKLEFAFKNFRSILNDFLHVFARHLDKSGEEMYYTEKFYNKDYHIDQKEYDILGDKFDYHVDLVQDLMCELTRGANFLIEQIRYFISPSFRTEKGLLLVTTGPDMLMQWTTVRLEFSIKDPEQLAYKDLRSFMTARENNTYHFGKGVSEDYFLGDKLREMMGE
;
A
#
# COMPACT_ATOMS: atom_id res chain seq x y z
N MET A 1 19.66 15.64 23.48
CA MET A 1 20.26 16.43 22.39
C MET A 1 21.40 15.61 21.83
N ALA A 2 21.22 15.05 20.63
CA ALA A 2 22.31 14.50 19.86
C ALA A 2 22.84 15.63 18.98
N GLU A 3 24.15 15.86 18.99
CA GLU A 3 24.81 16.64 17.96
C GLU A 3 24.98 15.76 16.73
N ASP A 4 24.85 16.35 15.55
CA ASP A 4 24.96 15.67 14.26
C ASP A 4 26.44 15.36 13.99
N ILE A 5 26.78 14.08 13.96
CA ILE A 5 28.13 13.57 13.71
C ILE A 5 28.03 12.56 12.57
N THR A 6 28.93 12.69 11.60
CA THR A 6 29.00 11.98 10.32
C THR A 6 28.77 10.46 10.39
N GLU A 7 28.18 9.90 9.32
CA GLU A 7 27.61 8.55 9.13
C GLU A 7 28.43 7.29 9.53
N THR A 8 29.58 7.39 10.19
CA THR A 8 30.45 6.23 10.51
C THR A 8 30.82 6.03 11.98
N ASP A 9 30.38 6.89 12.90
CA ASP A 9 30.75 6.76 14.32
C ASP A 9 29.60 6.23 15.20
N ASP A 10 29.92 5.33 16.13
CA ASP A 10 28.97 4.86 17.14
C ASP A 10 28.47 6.07 17.97
N PRO A 11 27.16 6.14 18.26
CA PRO A 11 26.59 7.26 19.00
C PRO A 11 27.25 7.39 20.38
N SER A 12 27.85 8.54 20.65
CA SER A 12 28.48 8.83 21.95
C SER A 12 27.41 9.00 23.03
N VAL A 13 27.49 8.19 24.08
CA VAL A 13 26.61 8.30 25.25
C VAL A 13 27.08 9.47 26.13
N LEU A 14 26.34 10.58 26.09
CA LEU A 14 26.66 11.81 26.83
C LEU A 14 25.95 11.91 28.20
N GLY A 15 25.10 10.93 28.53
CA GLY A 15 24.31 10.89 29.76
C GLY A 15 24.91 9.95 30.81
N GLU A 16 24.77 10.33 32.07
CA GLU A 16 25.19 9.58 33.25
C GLU A 16 24.01 9.39 34.20
N GLU A 17 24.00 8.25 34.87
CA GLU A 17 23.10 8.00 36.00
C GLU A 17 23.58 8.79 37.21
N ALA A 18 22.73 9.67 37.71
CA ALA A 18 22.97 10.50 38.88
C ALA A 18 22.05 10.08 40.03
N HIS A 19 22.62 9.89 41.21
CA HIS A 19 21.85 9.63 42.42
C HIS A 19 21.32 10.94 43.01
N ILE A 20 20.03 10.99 43.32
CA ILE A 20 19.42 12.11 44.06
C ILE A 20 19.99 12.17 45.47
N VAL A 21 20.01 11.03 46.15
CA VAL A 21 20.74 10.79 47.41
C VAL A 21 21.93 9.90 47.10
N ALA A 22 23.15 10.42 47.30
CA ALA A 22 24.38 9.68 47.00
C ALA A 22 24.43 8.31 47.68
N ARG A 23 25.10 7.37 47.01
CA ARG A 23 25.28 5.99 47.49
C ARG A 23 25.98 5.92 48.84
N GLU A 24 26.99 6.76 49.06
CA GLU A 24 27.73 6.86 50.32
C GLU A 24 27.22 8.01 51.20
N GLU A 25 27.30 7.87 52.52
CA GLU A 25 26.86 8.90 53.48
C GLU A 25 27.67 10.20 53.37
N LYS A 26 28.94 10.10 52.95
CA LYS A 26 29.84 11.26 52.72
C LYS A 26 29.66 11.91 51.35
N GLY A 27 28.87 11.32 50.45
CA GLY A 27 28.61 11.86 49.13
C GLY A 27 27.51 12.92 49.13
N PRO A 28 27.23 13.54 47.96
CA PRO A 28 26.22 14.59 47.83
C PRO A 28 24.84 14.16 48.32
N ARG A 29 24.25 14.92 49.25
CA ARG A 29 22.96 14.61 49.89
C ARG A 29 22.93 13.23 50.57
N GLY A 30 24.09 12.65 50.89
CA GLY A 30 24.23 11.27 51.40
C GLY A 30 23.69 11.06 52.82
N LYS A 31 23.51 12.14 53.60
CA LYS A 31 22.86 12.14 54.92
C LYS A 31 21.34 12.10 54.74
N SER A 32 20.80 10.90 54.65
CA SER A 32 19.39 10.64 54.35
C SER A 32 18.86 9.45 55.14
N THR A 33 17.54 9.42 55.36
CA THR A 33 16.83 8.29 55.96
C THR A 33 16.69 7.10 55.02
N LEU A 34 17.05 7.25 53.73
CA LEU A 34 17.05 6.15 52.77
C LEU A 34 18.07 5.07 53.15
N THR A 35 17.62 3.81 53.15
CA THR A 35 18.49 2.65 53.35
C THR A 35 19.47 2.51 52.18
N PRO A 36 20.64 1.89 52.38
CA PRO A 36 21.61 1.65 51.30
C PRO A 36 20.98 0.96 50.07
N GLU A 37 20.07 0.01 50.29
CA GLU A 37 19.41 -0.74 49.22
C GLU A 37 18.42 0.10 48.42
N ALA A 38 17.84 1.15 49.02
CA ALA A 38 16.90 2.05 48.37
C ALA A 38 17.61 3.10 47.49
N ARG A 39 18.90 3.36 47.73
CA ARG A 39 19.68 4.37 47.00
C ARG A 39 19.94 3.97 45.55
N ASP A 40 20.07 2.68 45.25
CA ASP A 40 20.29 2.18 43.89
C ASP A 40 18.96 1.83 43.15
N LYS A 41 17.82 2.41 43.57
CA LYS A 41 16.50 2.16 42.94
C LYS A 41 16.09 3.29 42.01
N TYR A 42 15.25 2.95 41.02
CA TYR A 42 14.72 3.88 40.01
C TYR A 42 14.27 5.21 40.61
N ASN A 43 13.56 5.21 41.74
CA ASN A 43 13.04 6.43 42.37
C ASN A 43 14.14 7.41 42.78
N ASN A 44 15.34 6.94 43.14
CA ASN A 44 16.50 7.74 43.56
C ASN A 44 17.47 8.06 42.41
N LEU A 45 17.23 7.59 41.18
CA LEU A 45 18.13 7.80 40.04
C LEU A 45 17.55 8.83 39.04
N MET A 46 18.43 9.57 38.39
CA MET A 46 18.12 10.52 37.31
C MET A 46 19.13 10.36 36.19
N LEU A 47 18.75 10.63 34.94
CA LEU A 47 19.72 10.70 33.84
C LEU A 47 20.06 12.16 33.55
N LEU A 48 21.34 12.52 33.63
CA LEU A 48 21.83 13.87 33.40
C LEU A 48 23.05 13.85 32.48
N CYS A 49 23.32 14.91 31.73
CA CYS A 49 24.63 15.00 31.08
C CYS A 49 25.72 15.30 32.13
N GLN A 50 26.97 14.95 31.81
CA GLN A 50 28.13 15.11 32.71
C GLN A 50 28.20 16.51 33.35
N LYS A 51 27.95 17.56 32.56
CA LYS A 51 27.95 18.94 33.04
C LYS A 51 26.91 19.18 34.13
N HIS A 52 25.66 18.75 33.90
CA HIS A 52 24.58 18.99 34.85
C HIS A 52 24.66 18.05 36.06
N HIS A 53 25.17 16.82 35.89
CA HIS A 53 25.48 15.92 37.01
C HIS A 53 26.46 16.59 37.98
N LYS A 54 27.57 17.15 37.46
CA LYS A 54 28.53 17.90 38.28
C LYS A 54 27.91 19.12 38.97
N ILE A 55 27.08 19.90 38.26
CA ILE A 55 26.46 21.11 38.80
C ILE A 55 25.57 20.79 40.01
N ILE A 56 24.76 19.73 39.93
CA ILE A 56 23.86 19.37 41.02
C ILE A 56 24.64 18.85 42.24
N ASP A 57 25.73 18.12 42.02
CA ASP A 57 26.60 17.62 43.09
C ASP A 57 27.37 18.73 43.81
N ASP A 58 27.88 19.72 43.06
CA ASP A 58 28.64 20.82 43.64
C ASP A 58 27.75 21.85 44.40
N HIS A 59 26.42 21.79 44.25
CA HIS A 59 25.47 22.78 44.83
C HIS A 59 24.30 22.12 45.56
N GLU A 60 24.58 21.29 46.57
CA GLU A 60 23.58 20.53 47.33
C GLU A 60 22.47 21.36 47.99
N GLU A 61 22.77 22.60 48.40
CA GLU A 61 21.79 23.50 49.02
C GLU A 61 20.74 24.01 48.02
N LEU A 62 21.16 24.24 46.77
CA LEU A 62 20.27 24.70 45.68
C LEU A 62 19.51 23.52 45.05
N TYR A 63 20.18 22.38 44.92
CA TYR A 63 19.60 21.14 44.40
C TYR A 63 19.41 20.15 45.53
N SER A 64 18.47 20.48 46.42
CA SER A 64 18.06 19.60 47.50
C SER A 64 17.39 18.33 46.95
N VAL A 65 17.25 17.30 47.80
CA VAL A 65 16.56 16.05 47.46
C VAL A 65 15.15 16.32 46.93
N ASP A 66 14.39 17.19 47.62
CA ASP A 66 13.04 17.57 47.21
C ASP A 66 13.04 18.27 45.84
N LYS A 67 14.00 19.16 45.60
CA LYS A 67 14.10 19.89 44.33
C LYS A 67 14.44 18.96 43.16
N LEU A 68 15.32 18.00 43.37
CA LEU A 68 15.67 17.00 42.35
C LEU A 68 14.51 16.05 42.06
N HIS A 69 13.73 15.67 43.08
CA HIS A 69 12.50 14.92 42.87
C HIS A 69 11.44 15.72 42.10
N GLU A 70 11.29 17.02 42.38
CA GLU A 70 10.43 17.92 41.61
C GLU A 70 10.85 17.95 40.14
N ILE A 71 12.12 18.24 39.84
CA ILE A 71 12.67 18.28 38.47
C ILE A 71 12.45 16.95 37.75
N LYS A 72 12.71 15.82 38.43
CA LYS A 72 12.47 14.49 37.88
C LYS A 72 11.00 14.26 37.56
N ASN A 73 10.11 14.61 38.47
CA ASN A 73 8.68 14.39 38.30
C ASN A 73 8.12 15.27 37.16
N GLU A 74 8.50 16.55 37.12
CA GLU A 74 8.16 17.46 36.01
C GLU A 74 8.63 16.92 34.67
N HIS A 75 9.89 16.45 34.58
CA HIS A 75 10.42 15.89 33.35
C HIS A 75 9.71 14.60 32.95
N THR A 76 9.51 13.66 33.88
CA THR A 76 8.84 12.38 33.55
C THR A 76 7.37 12.59 33.20
N GLU A 77 6.70 13.57 33.79
CA GLU A 77 5.34 13.96 33.41
C GLU A 77 5.33 14.60 32.02
N TRP A 78 6.24 15.54 31.73
CA TRP A 78 6.40 16.10 30.39
C TRP A 78 6.64 14.99 29.35
N VAL A 79 7.56 14.06 29.61
CA VAL A 79 7.82 12.90 28.73
C VAL A 79 6.55 12.07 28.54
N ARG A 80 5.79 11.77 29.60
CA ARG A 80 4.51 11.04 29.49
C ARG A 80 3.48 11.80 28.67
N THR A 81 3.39 13.12 28.82
CA THR A 81 2.45 13.96 28.06
C THR A 81 2.86 14.09 26.59
N CYS A 82 4.15 14.05 26.29
CA CYS A 82 4.67 14.09 24.92
C CYS A 82 4.65 12.72 24.24
N LEU A 83 4.76 11.63 25.00
CA LEU A 83 4.62 10.25 24.52
C LEU A 83 3.19 9.78 24.74
N ASN A 84 2.25 10.31 23.96
CA ASN A 84 0.87 9.86 24.03
C ASN A 84 0.81 8.40 23.51
N PRO A 85 0.32 7.41 24.28
CA PRO A 85 0.27 6.02 23.83
C PRO A 85 -0.51 5.84 22.51
N SER A 86 -1.48 6.73 22.25
CA SER A 86 -2.20 6.81 20.96
C SER A 86 -1.28 7.08 19.77
N ASP A 87 -0.22 7.87 19.98
CA ASP A 87 0.69 8.30 18.92
C ASP A 87 1.66 7.18 18.58
N ILE A 88 2.07 6.36 19.56
CA ILE A 88 2.87 5.16 19.34
C ILE A 88 2.09 4.11 18.54
N VAL A 89 0.83 3.85 18.90
CA VAL A 89 -0.02 2.91 18.16
C VAL A 89 -0.29 3.43 16.74
N LYS A 90 -0.58 4.73 16.61
CA LYS A 90 -0.74 5.36 15.30
C LYS A 90 0.52 5.24 14.45
N GLN A 91 1.69 5.56 15.01
CA GLN A 91 2.96 5.46 14.30
C GLN A 91 3.20 4.02 13.79
N LYS A 92 2.98 3.01 14.64
CA LYS A 92 3.12 1.61 14.25
C LYS A 92 2.14 1.20 13.13
N ASP A 93 0.91 1.67 13.21
CA ASP A 93 -0.09 1.43 12.16
C ASP A 93 0.34 2.10 10.86
N ASP A 94 0.80 3.36 10.90
CA ASP A 94 1.28 4.12 9.75
C ASP A 94 2.51 3.45 9.10
N GLU A 95 3.47 2.98 9.90
CA GLU A 95 4.62 2.19 9.44
C GLU A 95 4.17 0.91 8.74
N THR A 96 3.16 0.22 9.28
CA THR A 96 2.59 -0.98 8.66
C THR A 96 1.95 -0.66 7.31
N TYR A 97 1.17 0.42 7.20
CA TYR A 97 0.62 0.85 5.91
C TYR A 97 1.70 1.29 4.93
N ALA A 98 2.77 1.95 5.39
CA ALA A 98 3.87 2.36 4.54
C ALA A 98 4.52 1.13 3.87
N THR A 99 4.76 0.04 4.62
CA THR A 99 5.24 -1.23 4.05
C THR A 99 4.26 -1.81 3.02
N TYR A 100 2.95 -1.70 3.25
CA TYR A 100 1.94 -2.20 2.30
C TYR A 100 1.90 -1.37 1.01
N VAL A 101 2.06 -0.05 1.14
CA VAL A 101 2.13 0.88 0.01
C VAL A 101 3.39 0.63 -0.82
N GLU A 102 4.54 0.44 -0.18
CA GLU A 102 5.80 0.17 -0.87
C GLU A 102 5.72 -1.12 -1.70
N GLU A 103 5.25 -2.21 -1.11
CA GLU A 103 5.10 -3.48 -1.82
C GLU A 103 4.07 -3.39 -2.96
N PHE A 104 2.97 -2.66 -2.74
CA PHE A 104 1.99 -2.37 -3.79
C PHE A 104 2.63 -1.60 -4.95
N VAL A 105 3.41 -0.54 -4.66
CA VAL A 105 4.08 0.27 -5.68
C VAL A 105 5.00 -0.58 -6.54
N ASN A 106 5.77 -1.47 -5.91
CA ASN A 106 6.71 -2.35 -6.57
C ASN A 106 5.98 -3.40 -7.45
N LEU A 107 5.11 -4.21 -6.85
CA LEU A 107 4.48 -5.32 -7.58
C LEU A 107 3.45 -4.86 -8.62
N ALA A 108 2.78 -3.73 -8.38
CA ALA A 108 1.82 -3.19 -9.35
C ALA A 108 2.52 -2.45 -10.51
N GLY A 109 3.83 -2.18 -10.40
CA GLY A 109 4.59 -1.47 -11.42
C GLY A 109 4.12 -0.03 -11.59
N ILE A 110 3.87 0.68 -10.47
CA ILE A 110 3.31 2.04 -10.49
C ILE A 110 4.20 3.02 -11.26
N GLU A 111 5.51 2.82 -11.25
CA GLU A 111 6.45 3.68 -11.95
C GLU A 111 6.48 3.45 -13.47
N GLU A 112 6.06 2.28 -13.92
CA GLU A 112 6.02 1.87 -15.32
C GLU A 112 4.58 1.67 -15.83
N TRP A 113 3.59 2.20 -15.09
CA TRP A 113 2.17 1.88 -15.29
C TRP A 113 1.72 2.10 -16.73
N ASP A 114 1.99 3.28 -17.29
CA ASP A 114 1.64 3.63 -18.66
C ASP A 114 2.32 2.70 -19.67
N ILE A 115 3.57 2.31 -19.42
CA ILE A 115 4.36 1.45 -20.30
C ILE A 115 3.71 0.08 -20.40
N TRP A 116 3.57 -0.64 -19.28
CA TRP A 116 3.08 -2.02 -19.34
C TRP A 116 1.58 -2.09 -19.64
N SER A 117 0.78 -1.13 -19.16
CA SER A 117 -0.65 -1.11 -19.46
C SER A 117 -0.95 -0.78 -20.91
N SER A 118 -0.07 -0.03 -21.60
CA SER A 118 -0.24 0.24 -23.03
C SER A 118 -0.26 -1.05 -23.88
N TYR A 119 0.53 -2.07 -23.52
CA TYR A 119 0.52 -3.38 -24.21
C TYR A 119 -0.81 -4.13 -24.06
N VAL A 120 -1.55 -3.88 -22.97
CA VAL A 120 -2.90 -4.41 -22.78
C VAL A 120 -3.91 -3.61 -23.59
N LEU A 121 -3.75 -2.28 -23.63
CA LEU A 121 -4.73 -1.33 -24.18
C LEU A 121 -4.53 -0.98 -25.66
N SER A 122 -3.53 -1.56 -26.32
CA SER A 122 -3.10 -1.15 -27.67
C SER A 122 -2.97 -2.33 -28.63
N GLY A 123 -3.02 -2.03 -29.93
CA GLY A 123 -2.72 -3.00 -31.00
C GLY A 123 -3.78 -4.09 -31.24
N GLY A 124 -4.97 -4.00 -30.64
CA GLY A 124 -6.10 -4.91 -30.90
C GLY A 124 -5.90 -6.35 -30.41
N GLN A 125 -4.81 -6.64 -29.71
CA GLN A 125 -4.54 -7.94 -29.10
C GLN A 125 -3.82 -7.70 -27.77
N PRO A 126 -4.55 -7.71 -26.64
CA PRO A 126 -3.98 -7.46 -25.34
C PRO A 126 -2.85 -8.44 -25.05
N ASN A 127 -1.73 -7.91 -24.60
CA ASN A 127 -0.56 -8.66 -24.20
C ASN A 127 0.12 -8.03 -22.99
N ILE A 128 0.92 -8.82 -22.28
CA ILE A 128 1.61 -8.39 -21.06
C ILE A 128 2.92 -9.16 -20.92
N PHE A 129 3.95 -8.50 -20.40
CA PHE A 129 5.21 -9.17 -20.04
C PHE A 129 4.93 -10.27 -19.00
N LYS A 130 5.61 -11.42 -19.15
CA LYS A 130 5.44 -12.56 -18.24
C LYS A 130 5.72 -12.18 -16.79
N ASP A 131 6.85 -11.52 -16.56
CA ASP A 131 7.28 -11.09 -15.22
C ASP A 131 6.26 -10.13 -14.59
N ARG A 132 5.72 -9.17 -15.37
CA ARG A 132 4.67 -8.26 -14.90
C ARG A 132 3.40 -9.01 -14.52
N PHE A 133 2.97 -9.99 -15.32
CA PHE A 133 1.80 -10.79 -15.00
C PHE A 133 2.00 -11.59 -13.71
N GLU A 134 3.17 -12.19 -13.52
CA GLU A 134 3.52 -12.93 -12.31
C GLU A 134 3.62 -12.01 -11.07
N GLU A 135 4.15 -10.80 -11.22
CA GLU A 135 4.15 -9.76 -10.19
C GLU A 135 2.73 -9.37 -9.77
N LEU A 136 1.83 -9.18 -10.72
CA LEU A 136 0.42 -8.90 -10.45
C LEU A 136 -0.29 -10.07 -9.75
N GLN A 137 0.05 -11.31 -10.07
CA GLN A 137 -0.43 -12.48 -9.34
C GLN A 137 0.07 -12.50 -7.89
N ARG A 138 1.36 -12.20 -7.68
CA ARG A 138 1.94 -12.05 -6.33
C ARG A 138 1.26 -10.92 -5.57
N LEU A 139 0.98 -9.79 -6.22
CA LEU A 139 0.26 -8.66 -5.61
C LEU A 139 -1.14 -9.07 -5.16
N ASN A 140 -1.87 -9.82 -6.00
CA ASN A 140 -3.22 -10.27 -5.66
C ASN A 140 -3.22 -11.16 -4.38
N GLY A 141 -2.24 -12.07 -4.25
CA GLY A 141 -2.06 -12.89 -3.06
C GLY A 141 -1.55 -12.09 -1.85
N TYR A 142 -0.63 -11.15 -2.07
CA TYR A 142 -0.12 -10.24 -1.05
C TYR A 142 -1.25 -9.44 -0.41
N LEU A 143 -2.08 -8.79 -1.23
CA LEU A 143 -3.22 -7.98 -0.76
C LEU A 143 -4.29 -8.84 -0.07
N LEU A 144 -4.51 -10.08 -0.53
CA LEU A 144 -5.45 -11.02 0.12
C LEU A 144 -5.03 -11.34 1.55
N SER A 145 -3.72 -11.51 1.77
CA SER A 145 -3.15 -11.97 3.04
C SER A 145 -2.94 -10.87 4.08
N ARG A 146 -3.24 -9.60 3.76
CA ARG A 146 -2.98 -8.47 4.67
C ARG A 146 -3.83 -8.57 5.94
N ILE A 147 -3.18 -8.37 7.08
CA ILE A 147 -3.84 -8.12 8.36
C ILE A 147 -3.95 -6.61 8.52
N TRP A 148 -5.16 -6.09 8.40
CA TRP A 148 -5.40 -4.65 8.41
C TRP A 148 -5.42 -4.09 9.84
N PRO A 149 -4.71 -2.99 10.13
CA PRO A 149 -4.79 -2.32 11.44
C PRO A 149 -6.18 -1.75 11.77
N ASN A 150 -7.08 -1.56 10.80
CA ASN A 150 -8.42 -0.98 10.96
C ASN A 150 -8.41 0.50 11.37
N ARG A 151 -7.33 1.22 11.02
CA ARG A 151 -7.17 2.65 11.34
C ARG A 151 -7.74 3.56 10.26
N TYR A 152 -7.58 3.20 9.00
CA TYR A 152 -7.99 4.02 7.86
C TYR A 152 -8.95 3.24 6.96
N PRO A 153 -10.25 3.13 7.32
CA PRO A 153 -11.21 2.29 6.59
C PRO A 153 -11.28 2.59 5.10
N LYS A 154 -11.16 3.87 4.70
CA LYS A 154 -11.19 4.27 3.28
C LYS A 154 -9.94 3.82 2.51
N LEU A 155 -8.76 3.87 3.12
CA LEU A 155 -7.52 3.39 2.52
C LEU A 155 -7.57 1.86 2.33
N GLU A 156 -8.00 1.15 3.36
CA GLU A 156 -8.13 -0.31 3.32
C GLU A 156 -9.19 -0.75 2.30
N PHE A 157 -10.31 -0.02 2.22
CA PHE A 157 -11.31 -0.22 1.18
C PHE A 157 -10.69 -0.04 -0.20
N ALA A 158 -9.90 1.02 -0.44
CA ALA A 158 -9.26 1.25 -1.72
C ALA A 158 -8.33 0.09 -2.13
N PHE A 159 -7.55 -0.46 -1.19
CA PHE A 159 -6.74 -1.66 -1.43
C PHE A 159 -7.60 -2.89 -1.77
N LYS A 160 -8.66 -3.15 -1.00
CA LYS A 160 -9.56 -4.29 -1.22
C LYS A 160 -10.31 -4.18 -2.55
N ASN A 161 -10.73 -2.98 -2.91
CA ASN A 161 -11.39 -2.67 -4.17
C ASN A 161 -10.44 -2.88 -5.35
N PHE A 162 -9.23 -2.30 -5.29
CA PHE A 162 -8.19 -2.50 -6.29
C PHE A 162 -7.90 -4.00 -6.49
N ARG A 163 -7.73 -4.74 -5.40
CA ARG A 163 -7.49 -6.19 -5.45
C ARG A 163 -8.64 -6.94 -6.13
N SER A 164 -9.88 -6.58 -5.86
CA SER A 164 -11.05 -7.27 -6.44
C SER A 164 -11.09 -7.08 -7.96
N ILE A 165 -10.79 -5.87 -8.44
CA ILE A 165 -10.65 -5.60 -9.88
C ILE A 165 -9.46 -6.36 -10.47
N LEU A 166 -8.31 -6.32 -9.78
CA LEU A 166 -7.09 -7.03 -10.21
C LEU A 166 -7.34 -8.53 -10.35
N ASN A 167 -8.08 -9.10 -9.41
CA ASN A 167 -8.44 -10.51 -9.44
C ASN A 167 -9.17 -10.86 -10.73
N ASP A 168 -10.21 -10.11 -11.07
CA ASP A 168 -11.01 -10.41 -12.26
C ASP A 168 -10.25 -10.08 -13.56
N PHE A 169 -9.42 -9.04 -13.57
CA PHE A 169 -8.47 -8.78 -14.65
C PHE A 169 -7.56 -9.99 -14.92
N LEU A 170 -6.91 -10.52 -13.87
CA LEU A 170 -6.01 -11.67 -14.00
C LEU A 170 -6.75 -12.93 -14.47
N HIS A 171 -7.93 -13.23 -13.93
CA HIS A 171 -8.71 -14.41 -14.31
C HIS A 171 -9.25 -14.32 -15.74
N VAL A 172 -9.76 -13.15 -16.13
CA VAL A 172 -10.25 -12.93 -17.49
C VAL A 172 -9.09 -13.03 -18.48
N PHE A 173 -7.98 -12.33 -18.24
CA PHE A 173 -6.81 -12.39 -19.12
C PHE A 173 -6.26 -13.83 -19.25
N ALA A 174 -6.16 -14.56 -18.13
CA ALA A 174 -5.66 -15.94 -18.10
C ALA A 174 -6.51 -16.94 -18.91
N ARG A 175 -7.79 -16.64 -19.17
CA ARG A 175 -8.74 -17.56 -19.83
C ARG A 175 -8.32 -17.93 -21.25
N HIS A 176 -7.77 -16.97 -22.00
CA HIS A 176 -7.31 -17.15 -23.38
C HIS A 176 -5.83 -16.82 -23.49
N LEU A 177 -5.04 -17.24 -22.50
CA LEU A 177 -3.63 -16.89 -22.42
C LEU A 177 -2.77 -17.83 -23.27
N ASP A 178 -2.12 -17.26 -24.28
CA ASP A 178 -1.10 -17.92 -25.08
C ASP A 178 0.27 -17.81 -24.41
N LYS A 179 0.87 -18.96 -24.08
CA LYS A 179 2.18 -19.09 -23.40
C LYS A 179 3.34 -19.32 -24.36
N SER A 180 3.10 -19.37 -25.67
CA SER A 180 4.11 -19.69 -26.67
C SER A 180 5.14 -18.57 -26.89
N GLY A 181 4.79 -17.31 -26.60
CA GLY A 181 5.71 -16.17 -26.69
C GLY A 181 6.86 -16.31 -25.69
N GLU A 182 8.06 -15.84 -26.05
CA GLU A 182 9.25 -15.95 -25.19
C GLU A 182 9.15 -15.05 -23.96
N GLU A 183 8.85 -13.76 -24.14
CA GLU A 183 8.86 -12.74 -23.07
C GLU A 183 7.48 -12.21 -22.67
N MET A 184 6.47 -12.44 -23.53
CA MET A 184 5.13 -11.90 -23.36
C MET A 184 4.07 -12.99 -23.41
N TYR A 185 3.00 -12.79 -22.64
CA TYR A 185 1.73 -13.49 -22.80
C TYR A 185 0.82 -12.69 -23.72
N TYR A 186 0.14 -13.39 -24.62
CA TYR A 186 -0.82 -12.78 -25.55
C TYR A 186 -2.22 -13.34 -25.31
N THR A 187 -3.23 -12.55 -25.65
CA THR A 187 -4.57 -13.07 -25.86
C THR A 187 -4.57 -13.95 -27.11
N GLU A 188 -4.97 -15.21 -26.95
CA GLU A 188 -5.03 -16.20 -28.02
C GLU A 188 -6.13 -15.89 -29.04
N LYS A 189 -5.75 -15.85 -30.32
CA LYS A 189 -6.69 -15.71 -31.46
C LYS A 189 -7.34 -17.04 -31.80
N PHE A 190 -8.25 -17.50 -30.94
CA PHE A 190 -8.85 -18.84 -31.05
C PHE A 190 -9.71 -19.06 -32.31
N TYR A 191 -10.13 -18.00 -33.01
CA TYR A 191 -10.79 -18.08 -34.31
C TYR A 191 -9.85 -18.48 -35.47
N ASN A 192 -8.52 -18.41 -35.28
CA ASN A 192 -7.51 -18.74 -36.31
C ASN A 192 -6.88 -20.14 -36.16
N LYS A 193 -7.41 -21.00 -35.28
CA LYS A 193 -6.77 -22.27 -34.93
C LYS A 193 -7.09 -23.44 -35.84
N ASP A 194 -8.30 -23.49 -36.39
CA ASP A 194 -8.75 -24.61 -37.21
C ASP A 194 -9.15 -24.11 -38.60
N TYR A 195 -8.39 -24.53 -39.62
CA TYR A 195 -8.64 -24.17 -41.01
C TYR A 195 -9.87 -24.88 -41.60
N HIS A 196 -10.53 -25.76 -40.82
CA HIS A 196 -11.70 -26.53 -41.24
C HIS A 196 -13.03 -25.98 -40.73
N ILE A 197 -13.04 -24.90 -39.95
CA ILE A 197 -14.30 -24.26 -39.52
C ILE A 197 -14.97 -23.54 -40.68
N ASP A 198 -16.31 -23.55 -40.70
CA ASP A 198 -17.06 -22.79 -41.70
C ASP A 198 -17.03 -21.28 -41.40
N GLN A 199 -17.41 -20.46 -42.38
CA GLN A 199 -17.38 -18.99 -42.24
C GLN A 199 -18.24 -18.50 -41.07
N LYS A 200 -19.37 -19.16 -40.81
CA LYS A 200 -20.29 -18.74 -39.75
C LYS A 200 -19.69 -19.01 -38.37
N GLU A 201 -19.01 -20.15 -38.20
CA GLU A 201 -18.28 -20.46 -36.98
C GLU A 201 -17.07 -19.54 -36.78
N TYR A 202 -16.33 -19.24 -37.86
CA TYR A 202 -15.26 -18.24 -37.83
C TYR A 202 -15.76 -16.87 -37.33
N ASP A 203 -16.88 -16.36 -37.88
CA ASP A 203 -17.46 -15.08 -37.50
C ASP A 203 -17.87 -15.07 -36.01
N ILE A 204 -18.51 -16.15 -35.54
CA ILE A 204 -18.90 -16.29 -34.12
C ILE A 204 -17.67 -16.28 -33.20
N LEU A 205 -16.60 -16.98 -33.57
CA LEU A 205 -15.36 -16.99 -32.78
C LEU A 205 -14.64 -15.63 -32.84
N GLY A 206 -14.73 -14.93 -33.96
CA GLY A 206 -14.26 -13.55 -34.10
C GLY A 206 -14.97 -12.61 -33.14
N ASP A 207 -16.31 -12.60 -33.13
CA ASP A 207 -17.11 -11.77 -32.22
C ASP A 207 -16.80 -12.07 -30.74
N LYS A 208 -16.58 -13.35 -30.39
CA LYS A 208 -16.18 -13.76 -29.04
C LYS A 208 -14.78 -13.26 -28.68
N PHE A 209 -13.85 -13.27 -29.63
CA PHE A 209 -12.50 -12.75 -29.44
C PHE A 209 -12.54 -11.23 -29.22
N ASP A 210 -13.27 -10.50 -30.06
CA ASP A 210 -13.40 -9.04 -29.94
C ASP A 210 -14.03 -8.67 -28.58
N TYR A 211 -15.10 -9.36 -28.17
CA TYR A 211 -15.68 -9.17 -26.84
C TYR A 211 -14.67 -9.41 -25.70
N HIS A 212 -13.84 -10.45 -25.82
CA HIS A 212 -12.82 -10.77 -24.83
C HIS A 212 -11.75 -9.67 -24.75
N VAL A 213 -11.27 -9.21 -25.91
CA VAL A 213 -10.32 -8.10 -26.01
C VAL A 213 -10.86 -6.86 -25.30
N ASP A 214 -12.09 -6.46 -25.65
CA ASP A 214 -12.74 -5.31 -25.03
C ASP A 214 -12.88 -5.48 -23.50
N LEU A 215 -13.24 -6.68 -23.04
CA LEU A 215 -13.38 -6.96 -21.60
C LEU A 215 -12.07 -6.87 -20.84
N VAL A 216 -10.99 -7.41 -21.39
CA VAL A 216 -9.65 -7.29 -20.81
C VAL A 216 -9.24 -5.81 -20.73
N GLN A 217 -9.46 -5.06 -21.80
CA GLN A 217 -9.11 -3.64 -21.87
C GLN A 217 -9.94 -2.79 -20.90
N ASP A 218 -11.24 -3.04 -20.80
CA ASP A 218 -12.12 -2.37 -19.84
C ASP A 218 -11.74 -2.69 -18.39
N LEU A 219 -11.37 -3.94 -18.09
CA LEU A 219 -10.87 -4.32 -16.76
C LEU A 219 -9.54 -3.62 -16.45
N MET A 220 -8.65 -3.44 -17.42
CA MET A 220 -7.42 -2.66 -17.25
C MET A 220 -7.72 -1.16 -17.02
N CYS A 221 -8.71 -0.60 -17.72
CA CYS A 221 -9.19 0.75 -17.44
C CYS A 221 -9.76 0.87 -16.02
N GLU A 222 -10.54 -0.11 -15.57
CA GLU A 222 -11.10 -0.15 -14.22
C GLU A 222 -10.01 -0.31 -13.15
N LEU A 223 -9.02 -1.16 -13.42
CA LEU A 223 -7.87 -1.35 -12.56
C LEU A 223 -7.08 -0.05 -12.38
N THR A 224 -6.94 0.74 -13.45
CA THR A 224 -6.33 2.07 -13.41
C THR A 224 -7.15 3.06 -12.58
N ARG A 225 -8.49 3.07 -12.69
CA ARG A 225 -9.35 3.89 -11.80
C ARG A 225 -9.17 3.49 -10.34
N GLY A 226 -9.14 2.18 -10.07
CA GLY A 226 -8.87 1.61 -8.75
C GLY A 226 -7.53 2.06 -8.18
N ALA A 227 -6.48 2.01 -8.99
CA ALA A 227 -5.13 2.44 -8.60
C ALA A 227 -5.09 3.94 -8.32
N ASN A 228 -5.70 4.77 -9.17
CA ASN A 228 -5.75 6.22 -8.98
C ASN A 228 -6.52 6.60 -7.70
N PHE A 229 -7.64 5.94 -7.42
CA PHE A 229 -8.35 6.14 -6.16
C PHE A 229 -7.51 5.73 -4.95
N LEU A 230 -6.79 4.60 -5.03
CA LEU A 230 -5.88 4.17 -3.98
C LEU A 230 -4.72 5.16 -3.76
N ILE A 231 -4.13 5.71 -4.83
CA ILE A 231 -3.11 6.76 -4.74
C ILE A 231 -3.65 7.99 -4.01
N GLU A 232 -4.90 8.41 -4.27
CA GLU A 232 -5.53 9.51 -3.53
C GLU A 232 -5.66 9.20 -2.03
N GLN A 233 -6.07 7.97 -1.67
CA GLN A 233 -6.18 7.58 -0.26
C GLN A 233 -4.81 7.50 0.41
N ILE A 234 -3.78 7.00 -0.28
CA ILE A 234 -2.40 6.99 0.21
C ILE A 234 -1.92 8.41 0.49
N ARG A 235 -2.18 9.34 -0.45
CA ARG A 235 -1.84 10.75 -0.27
C ARG A 235 -2.54 11.36 0.95
N TYR A 236 -3.81 11.02 1.15
CA TYR A 236 -4.59 11.60 2.24
C TYR A 236 -4.20 11.07 3.62
N PHE A 237 -4.00 9.76 3.76
CA PHE A 237 -3.81 9.11 5.07
C PHE A 237 -2.36 8.86 5.45
N ILE A 238 -1.48 8.59 4.48
CA ILE A 238 -0.12 8.09 4.75
C ILE A 238 0.93 9.15 4.40
N SER A 239 0.93 9.64 3.17
CA SER A 239 1.99 10.54 2.69
C SER A 239 1.45 11.58 1.71
N PRO A 240 1.16 12.81 2.16
CA PRO A 240 0.66 13.90 1.31
C PRO A 240 1.56 14.24 0.12
N SER A 241 2.86 13.96 0.23
CA SER A 241 3.85 14.17 -0.84
C SER A 241 3.91 13.04 -1.87
N PHE A 242 3.24 11.91 -1.63
CA PHE A 242 3.31 10.73 -2.48
C PHE A 242 2.91 11.03 -3.93
N ARG A 243 3.87 10.88 -4.86
CA ARG A 243 3.73 11.21 -6.29
C ARG A 243 3.32 12.66 -6.60
N THR A 244 3.71 13.65 -5.78
CA THR A 244 3.39 15.07 -6.06
C THR A 244 3.93 15.56 -7.40
N GLU A 245 5.09 15.10 -7.84
CA GLU A 245 5.64 15.48 -9.16
C GLU A 245 5.03 14.68 -10.32
N LYS A 246 4.83 13.37 -10.13
CA LYS A 246 4.36 12.46 -11.19
C LYS A 246 2.85 12.47 -11.39
N GLY A 247 2.09 12.84 -10.35
CA GLY A 247 0.64 12.82 -10.36
C GLY A 247 0.02 11.41 -10.37
N LEU A 248 -1.25 11.36 -10.82
CA LEU A 248 -2.00 10.13 -11.03
C LEU A 248 -1.47 9.34 -12.23
N LEU A 249 -1.85 8.08 -12.29
CA LEU A 249 -1.54 7.17 -13.39
C LEU A 249 -2.34 7.57 -14.62
N LEU A 250 -1.63 7.63 -15.74
CA LEU A 250 -2.19 7.78 -17.07
C LEU A 250 -2.05 6.45 -17.82
N VAL A 251 -2.88 6.26 -18.83
CA VAL A 251 -2.75 5.13 -19.76
C VAL A 251 -2.77 5.62 -21.18
N THR A 252 -2.00 4.95 -22.03
CA THR A 252 -1.92 5.25 -23.46
C THR A 252 -2.59 4.13 -24.25
N THR A 253 -3.47 4.52 -25.16
CA THR A 253 -4.30 3.63 -25.99
C THR A 253 -4.08 3.95 -27.47
N GLY A 254 -4.20 2.93 -28.32
CA GLY A 254 -4.20 3.09 -29.77
C GLY A 254 -3.33 2.05 -30.49
N PRO A 255 -2.89 2.33 -31.72
CA PRO A 255 -3.46 3.35 -32.59
C PRO A 255 -4.97 3.13 -32.81
N ASP A 256 -5.75 4.21 -32.85
CA ASP A 256 -7.14 4.15 -33.27
C ASP A 256 -7.25 3.96 -34.81
N MET A 257 -8.48 3.96 -35.34
CA MET A 257 -8.72 3.82 -36.79
C MET A 257 -8.10 4.95 -37.63
N LEU A 258 -7.69 6.05 -37.01
CA LEU A 258 -6.99 7.18 -37.63
C LEU A 258 -5.47 7.14 -37.39
N MET A 259 -4.95 6.02 -36.88
CA MET A 259 -3.55 5.81 -36.52
C MET A 259 -3.05 6.75 -35.40
N GLN A 260 -3.96 7.21 -34.54
CA GLN A 260 -3.64 8.14 -33.45
C GLN A 260 -3.50 7.42 -32.11
N TRP A 261 -2.54 7.89 -31.32
CA TRP A 261 -2.34 7.49 -29.94
C TRP A 261 -3.00 8.50 -29.01
N THR A 262 -3.71 8.02 -28.00
CA THR A 262 -4.39 8.86 -27.02
C THR A 262 -3.92 8.52 -25.62
N THR A 263 -3.53 9.53 -24.85
CA THR A 263 -3.28 9.39 -23.41
C THR A 263 -4.53 9.79 -22.65
N VAL A 264 -4.98 8.90 -21.76
CA VAL A 264 -6.24 9.02 -21.04
C VAL A 264 -5.95 9.04 -19.54
N ARG A 265 -6.63 9.96 -18.84
CA ARG A 265 -6.68 10.00 -17.38
C ARG A 265 -7.96 9.32 -16.92
N LEU A 266 -7.82 8.24 -16.13
CA LEU A 266 -8.94 7.42 -15.68
C LEU A 266 -9.17 7.58 -14.18
N GLU A 267 -10.35 8.08 -13.81
CA GLU A 267 -10.78 8.24 -12.42
C GLU A 267 -12.24 7.80 -12.29
N PHE A 268 -12.65 7.44 -11.07
CA PHE A 268 -14.07 7.26 -10.77
C PHE A 268 -14.79 8.60 -10.77
N SER A 269 -15.94 8.68 -11.44
CA SER A 269 -16.80 9.86 -11.40
C SER A 269 -17.45 10.07 -10.03
N ILE A 270 -17.62 9.00 -9.26
CA ILE A 270 -18.20 9.00 -7.92
C ILE A 270 -17.13 8.48 -6.94
N LYS A 271 -16.92 9.18 -5.82
CA LYS A 271 -15.92 8.84 -4.80
C LYS A 271 -16.52 8.30 -3.50
N ASP A 272 -17.81 7.98 -3.52
CA ASP A 272 -18.51 7.34 -2.41
C ASP A 272 -18.19 5.83 -2.39
N PRO A 273 -17.58 5.28 -1.31
CA PRO A 273 -17.16 3.88 -1.24
C PRO A 273 -18.27 2.87 -1.52
N GLU A 274 -19.50 3.12 -1.08
CA GLU A 274 -20.63 2.18 -1.30
C GLU A 274 -21.00 2.05 -2.78
N GLN A 275 -20.84 3.14 -3.54
CA GLN A 275 -21.16 3.18 -4.96
C GLN A 275 -19.96 2.77 -5.83
N LEU A 276 -18.74 2.98 -5.32
CA LEU A 276 -17.48 2.66 -5.99
C LEU A 276 -17.12 1.17 -5.88
N ALA A 277 -17.63 0.47 -4.85
CA ALA A 277 -17.30 -0.91 -4.58
C ALA A 277 -17.49 -1.82 -5.82
N TYR A 278 -16.38 -2.37 -6.30
CA TYR A 278 -16.37 -3.43 -7.30
C TYR A 278 -17.02 -4.68 -6.69
N LYS A 279 -18.16 -5.08 -7.26
CA LYS A 279 -18.97 -6.17 -6.71
C LYS A 279 -18.52 -7.53 -7.24
N ASP A 280 -18.61 -7.70 -8.55
CA ASP A 280 -18.28 -8.92 -9.28
C ASP A 280 -18.16 -8.61 -10.78
N LEU A 281 -17.58 -9.55 -11.53
CA LEU A 281 -17.40 -9.45 -12.97
C LEU A 281 -18.70 -9.18 -13.73
N ARG A 282 -19.83 -9.78 -13.33
CA ARG A 282 -21.12 -9.61 -14.02
C ARG A 282 -21.66 -8.19 -13.87
N SER A 283 -21.59 -7.65 -12.66
CA SER A 283 -21.97 -6.27 -12.34
C SER A 283 -21.09 -5.29 -13.11
N PHE A 284 -19.79 -5.57 -13.20
CA PHE A 284 -18.87 -4.79 -14.01
C PHE A 284 -19.23 -4.82 -15.50
N MET A 285 -19.42 -6.01 -16.09
CA MET A 285 -19.83 -6.16 -17.50
C MET A 285 -21.13 -5.41 -17.82
N THR A 286 -22.07 -5.37 -16.87
CA THR A 286 -23.34 -4.65 -17.01
C THR A 286 -23.15 -3.13 -16.99
N ALA A 287 -22.20 -2.64 -16.18
CA ALA A 287 -22.02 -1.21 -15.96
C ALA A 287 -20.98 -0.54 -16.87
N ARG A 288 -20.01 -1.30 -17.43
CA ARG A 288 -18.81 -0.77 -18.08
C ARG A 288 -19.07 0.20 -19.24
N GLU A 289 -20.17 0.05 -19.97
CA GLU A 289 -20.54 0.96 -21.07
C GLU A 289 -20.92 2.37 -20.59
N ASN A 290 -21.22 2.53 -19.29
CA ASN A 290 -21.51 3.83 -18.68
C ASN A 290 -20.26 4.54 -18.18
N ASN A 291 -19.09 3.88 -18.23
CA ASN A 291 -17.83 4.52 -17.86
C ASN A 291 -17.46 5.60 -18.89
N THR A 292 -16.84 6.67 -18.40
CA THR A 292 -16.37 7.81 -19.22
C THR A 292 -15.41 7.42 -20.33
N TYR A 293 -14.76 6.27 -20.20
CA TYR A 293 -13.90 5.66 -21.21
C TYR A 293 -14.02 4.14 -21.10
N HIS A 294 -14.34 3.48 -22.21
CA HIS A 294 -14.50 2.03 -22.33
C HIS A 294 -14.31 1.61 -23.79
N PHE A 295 -14.09 0.32 -24.01
CA PHE A 295 -13.93 -0.32 -25.31
C PHE A 295 -15.19 -1.07 -25.71
N GLY A 296 -15.72 -1.91 -24.81
CA GLY A 296 -16.85 -2.78 -25.12
C GLY A 296 -18.08 -2.54 -24.27
N LYS A 297 -19.07 -3.41 -24.48
CA LYS A 297 -20.38 -3.36 -23.82
C LYS A 297 -20.98 -4.74 -23.65
N GLY A 298 -22.07 -4.81 -22.90
CA GLY A 298 -22.87 -6.03 -22.71
C GLY A 298 -22.18 -7.11 -21.85
N VAL A 299 -22.97 -8.14 -21.55
CA VAL A 299 -22.59 -9.28 -20.69
C VAL A 299 -22.47 -10.54 -21.54
N SER A 300 -21.33 -11.23 -21.45
CA SER A 300 -21.14 -12.55 -22.06
C SER A 300 -21.35 -13.64 -21.04
N GLU A 301 -22.38 -14.47 -21.26
CA GLU A 301 -22.69 -15.60 -20.37
C GLU A 301 -21.59 -16.67 -20.36
N ASP A 302 -20.74 -16.73 -21.39
CA ASP A 302 -19.64 -17.68 -21.51
C ASP A 302 -18.67 -17.63 -20.32
N TYR A 303 -18.61 -16.49 -19.62
CA TYR A 303 -17.77 -16.28 -18.44
C TYR A 303 -18.31 -16.94 -17.17
N PHE A 304 -19.55 -17.42 -17.18
CA PHE A 304 -20.24 -17.96 -16.00
C PHE A 304 -20.75 -19.39 -16.20
N LEU A 305 -20.53 -19.99 -17.39
CA LEU A 305 -21.01 -21.34 -17.71
C LEU A 305 -20.31 -22.46 -16.91
N GLY A 306 -19.10 -22.20 -16.38
CA GLY A 306 -18.42 -23.13 -15.47
C GLY A 306 -19.12 -23.28 -14.12
N ASP A 307 -19.76 -22.22 -13.62
CA ASP A 307 -20.48 -22.22 -12.34
C ASP A 307 -21.82 -22.95 -12.45
N LYS A 308 -22.50 -22.85 -13.60
CA LYS A 308 -23.73 -23.63 -13.87
C LYS A 308 -23.48 -25.13 -13.96
N LEU A 309 -22.35 -25.56 -14.53
CA LEU A 309 -21.99 -26.98 -14.58
C LEU A 309 -21.63 -27.51 -13.18
N ARG A 310 -20.97 -26.73 -12.32
CA ARG A 310 -20.71 -27.11 -10.91
C ARG A 310 -21.97 -27.13 -10.06
N GLU A 311 -22.86 -26.13 -10.18
CA GLU A 311 -24.17 -26.14 -9.51
C GLU A 311 -25.07 -27.29 -9.98
N MET A 312 -25.04 -27.65 -11.27
CA MET A 312 -25.77 -28.79 -11.81
C MET A 312 -25.13 -30.15 -11.44
N MET A 313 -23.82 -30.18 -11.18
CA MET A 313 -23.08 -31.38 -10.77
C MET A 313 -22.97 -31.55 -9.25
N GLY A 314 -23.39 -30.56 -8.46
CA GLY A 314 -23.38 -30.63 -6.99
C GLY A 314 -21.98 -30.70 -6.37
N GLU A 315 -20.99 -30.05 -6.99
CA GLU A 315 -19.61 -29.94 -6.48
C GLU A 315 -19.34 -28.62 -5.76
#